data_AF-A0A816HK36-F1
#
_entry.id   AF-A0A816HK36-F1
#
_cell.length_a   1.000
_cell.length_b   1.000
_cell.length_c   1.000
_cell.angle_alpha   90.00
_cell.angle_beta   90.00
_cell.angle_gamma   90.00
#
_symmetry.space_group_name_H-M   'P 1'
#
loop_
_entity.id
_entity.type
_entity.pdbx_description
1 polymer ?
#
loop_
_entity_poly.entity_id
_entity_poly.type
_entity_poly.pdbx_seq_one_letter_code
_entity_poly.pdbx_strand_id
1 'polypeptide(L)'
;MQVIFIPTSILKSQPSSWLLSITKYHITTAIVRSRDMHWAVLAIREMTNASPTINLSSLRLLLISDGSNPWSLTAVDTFLSTFVSRGLRSDCCCPCSYSSETLTLSIRRQYHSSLSTHQSGRGILSMHALSYGVVRVDQDNSLTSLTIQDVGHVLPGAIIGIIKIDGPPLLCQTDEIGEVVISSKATPNGYWALPGLSTNAFKVIPLGSDERPIGTQEF
;
A
#
# COMPACT_ATOMS: atom_id res chain seq x y z
N MET A 1 -24.94 -3.80 3.29
CA MET A 1 -23.59 -3.93 2.68
C MET A 1 -23.32 -5.42 2.51
N GLN A 2 -23.19 -5.90 1.28
CA GLN A 2 -22.88 -7.31 1.00
C GLN A 2 -21.37 -7.48 0.87
N VAL A 3 -20.80 -8.45 1.56
CA VAL A 3 -19.38 -8.79 1.49
C VAL A 3 -19.24 -10.14 0.82
N ILE A 4 -18.38 -10.22 -0.19
CA ILE A 4 -18.06 -11.47 -0.89
C ILE A 4 -16.61 -11.79 -0.59
N PHE A 5 -16.40 -12.85 0.17
CA PHE A 5 -15.07 -13.36 0.48
C PHE A 5 -14.76 -14.54 -0.45
N ILE A 6 -13.58 -14.50 -1.06
CA ILE A 6 -13.09 -15.57 -1.92
C ILE A 6 -11.92 -16.25 -1.22
N PRO A 7 -12.09 -17.50 -0.76
CA PRO A 7 -11.04 -18.24 -0.09
C PRO A 7 -9.79 -18.39 -0.95
N THR A 8 -8.63 -18.35 -0.30
CA THR A 8 -7.32 -18.53 -0.95
C THR A 8 -7.21 -19.87 -1.70
N SER A 9 -7.89 -20.92 -1.24
CA SER A 9 -7.95 -22.21 -1.94
C SER A 9 -8.60 -22.10 -3.33
N ILE A 10 -9.66 -21.31 -3.45
CA ILE A 10 -10.33 -21.03 -4.73
C ILE A 10 -9.47 -20.14 -5.60
N LEU A 11 -8.79 -19.13 -5.04
CA LEU A 11 -7.86 -18.29 -5.81
C LEU A 11 -6.70 -19.09 -6.41
N LYS A 12 -6.26 -20.17 -5.74
CA LYS A 12 -5.21 -21.06 -6.26
C LYS A 12 -5.68 -21.91 -7.45
N SER A 13 -6.91 -22.42 -7.41
CA SER A 13 -7.45 -23.25 -8.50
C SER A 13 -8.08 -22.43 -9.63
N GLN A 14 -8.66 -21.28 -9.31
CA GLN A 14 -9.32 -20.38 -10.25
C GLN A 14 -8.99 -18.90 -9.92
N PRO A 15 -7.84 -18.38 -10.38
CA PRO A 15 -7.39 -17.03 -10.08
C PRO A 15 -8.32 -15.91 -10.59
N SER A 16 -9.11 -16.17 -11.64
CA SER A 16 -10.06 -15.19 -12.20
C SER A 16 -11.41 -15.13 -11.47
N SER A 17 -11.65 -16.00 -10.47
CA SER A 17 -12.94 -16.10 -9.75
C SER A 17 -13.40 -14.78 -9.14
N TRP A 18 -12.48 -13.94 -8.67
CA TRP A 18 -12.81 -12.63 -8.10
C TRP A 18 -13.25 -11.61 -9.15
N LEU A 19 -12.66 -11.64 -10.35
CA LEU A 19 -13.08 -10.80 -11.48
C LEU A 19 -14.48 -11.19 -11.98
N LEU A 20 -14.76 -12.49 -12.03
CA LEU A 20 -16.08 -13.01 -12.36
C LEU A 20 -17.12 -12.60 -11.30
N SER A 21 -16.72 -12.58 -10.04
CA SER A 21 -17.58 -12.12 -8.95
C SER A 21 -17.89 -10.62 -9.05
N ILE A 22 -16.92 -9.79 -9.45
CA ILE A 22 -17.16 -8.37 -9.72
C ILE A 22 -18.24 -8.20 -10.79
N THR A 23 -18.11 -8.94 -11.89
CA THR A 23 -19.07 -8.91 -12.99
C THR A 23 -20.46 -9.36 -12.54
N LYS A 24 -20.54 -10.51 -11.87
CA LYS A 24 -21.81 -11.15 -11.47
C LYS A 24 -22.57 -10.34 -10.43
N TYR A 25 -21.86 -9.73 -9.48
CA TYR A 25 -22.47 -9.06 -8.33
C TYR A 25 -22.35 -7.53 -8.38
N HIS A 26 -21.88 -6.96 -9.49
CA HIS A 26 -21.65 -5.52 -9.66
C HIS A 26 -20.86 -4.90 -8.50
N ILE A 27 -19.78 -5.57 -8.08
CA ILE A 27 -18.97 -5.14 -6.93
C ILE A 27 -18.36 -3.77 -7.23
N THR A 28 -18.42 -2.87 -6.25
CA THR A 28 -17.92 -1.49 -6.36
C THR A 28 -16.57 -1.29 -5.67
N THR A 29 -16.24 -2.13 -4.69
CA THR A 29 -14.99 -2.07 -3.93
C THR A 29 -14.37 -3.45 -3.83
N ALA A 30 -13.09 -3.57 -4.17
CA ALA A 30 -12.30 -4.79 -4.00
C ALA A 30 -11.03 -4.50 -3.21
N ILE A 31 -10.63 -5.45 -2.37
CA ILE A 31 -9.36 -5.45 -1.65
C ILE A 31 -8.56 -6.63 -2.19
N VAL A 32 -7.39 -6.38 -2.76
CA VAL A 32 -6.59 -7.41 -3.43
C VAL A 32 -5.11 -7.20 -3.19
N ARG A 33 -4.34 -8.28 -3.30
CA ARG A 33 -2.87 -8.26 -3.32
C ARG A 33 -2.37 -8.17 -4.75
N SER A 34 -1.21 -7.55 -4.99
CA SER A 34 -0.59 -7.49 -6.34
C SER A 34 -0.32 -8.89 -6.90
N ARG A 35 -0.06 -9.87 -6.03
CA ARG A 35 0.03 -11.29 -6.43
C ARG A 35 -1.25 -11.80 -7.06
N ASP A 36 -2.41 -11.49 -6.47
CA ASP A 36 -3.70 -11.96 -6.99
C ASP A 36 -4.02 -11.31 -8.34
N MET A 37 -3.63 -10.03 -8.51
CA MET A 37 -3.70 -9.34 -9.80
C MET A 37 -2.82 -10.01 -10.87
N HIS A 38 -1.57 -10.35 -10.52
CA HIS A 38 -0.64 -11.04 -11.44
C HIS A 38 -1.22 -12.36 -11.94
N TRP A 39 -1.71 -13.21 -11.03
CA TRP A 39 -2.30 -14.50 -11.40
C TRP A 39 -3.60 -14.34 -12.20
N ALA A 40 -4.40 -13.30 -11.91
CA ALA A 40 -5.61 -13.01 -12.68
C ALA A 40 -5.27 -12.64 -14.14
N VAL A 41 -4.22 -11.85 -14.37
CA VAL A 41 -3.74 -11.53 -15.74
C VAL A 41 -3.34 -12.80 -16.49
N LEU A 42 -2.57 -13.69 -15.86
CA LEU A 42 -2.13 -14.94 -16.47
C LEU A 42 -3.33 -15.85 -16.83
N ALA A 43 -4.24 -16.06 -15.89
CA ALA A 43 -5.41 -16.90 -16.10
C ALA A 43 -6.28 -16.45 -17.29
N ILE A 44 -6.36 -15.14 -17.54
CA ILE A 44 -7.18 -14.61 -18.63
C ILE A 44 -6.48 -14.66 -19.98
N ARG A 45 -5.15 -14.67 -20.02
CA ARG A 45 -4.39 -14.93 -21.25
C ARG A 45 -4.54 -16.38 -21.72
N GLU A 46 -4.64 -17.33 -20.78
CA GLU A 46 -4.85 -18.75 -21.09
C GLU A 46 -6.29 -19.05 -21.52
N MET A 47 -7.25 -18.26 -21.03
CA MET A 47 -8.67 -18.33 -21.39
C MET A 47 -8.96 -17.76 -22.78
N THR A 48 -8.38 -18.37 -23.81
CA THR A 48 -8.62 -18.02 -25.21
C THR A 48 -9.88 -18.76 -25.70
N ASN A 49 -10.91 -18.00 -26.11
CA ASN A 49 -12.04 -18.42 -26.97
C ASN A 49 -13.39 -18.88 -26.36
N ALA A 50 -13.57 -19.03 -25.04
CA ALA A 50 -14.90 -19.41 -24.49
C ALA A 50 -15.23 -18.85 -23.08
N SER A 51 -14.46 -17.89 -22.59
CA SER A 51 -14.57 -17.45 -21.20
C SER A 51 -15.72 -16.45 -20.99
N PRO A 52 -16.45 -16.52 -19.86
CA PRO A 52 -17.46 -15.52 -19.48
C PRO A 52 -16.91 -14.09 -19.56
N THR A 53 -17.72 -13.18 -20.10
CA THR A 53 -17.36 -11.78 -20.34
C THR A 53 -17.08 -11.06 -19.02
N ILE A 54 -15.80 -10.80 -18.70
CA ILE A 54 -15.42 -10.00 -17.53
C ILE A 54 -15.74 -8.53 -17.81
N ASN A 55 -16.51 -7.91 -16.91
CA ASN A 55 -16.83 -6.49 -16.92
C ASN A 55 -16.54 -5.89 -15.55
N LEU A 56 -15.61 -4.93 -15.50
CA LEU A 56 -15.13 -4.25 -14.30
C LEU A 56 -15.64 -2.80 -14.18
N SER A 57 -16.60 -2.39 -15.01
CA SER A 57 -17.17 -1.02 -15.02
C SER A 57 -17.84 -0.61 -13.70
N SER A 58 -18.32 -1.57 -12.90
CA SER A 58 -18.88 -1.30 -11.58
C SER A 58 -17.81 -0.96 -10.54
N LEU A 59 -16.55 -1.36 -10.77
CA LEU A 59 -15.48 -1.24 -9.79
C LEU A 59 -15.00 0.20 -9.71
N ARG A 60 -15.18 0.81 -8.54
CA ARG A 60 -14.85 2.21 -8.25
C ARG A 60 -13.63 2.34 -7.34
N LEU A 61 -13.35 1.33 -6.53
CA LEU A 61 -12.23 1.32 -5.60
C LEU A 61 -11.57 -0.06 -5.59
N LEU A 62 -10.27 -0.07 -5.85
CA LEU A 62 -9.41 -1.24 -5.85
C LEU A 62 -8.28 -0.97 -4.86
N LEU A 63 -8.49 -1.38 -3.61
CA LEU A 63 -7.52 -1.21 -2.53
C LEU A 63 -6.43 -2.27 -2.66
N ILE A 64 -5.18 -1.84 -2.69
CA ILE A 64 -4.06 -2.74 -2.90
C ILE A 64 -3.38 -2.98 -1.56
N SER A 65 -3.69 -4.14 -0.97
CA SER A 65 -3.34 -4.51 0.39
C SER A 65 -2.23 -5.56 0.39
N ASP A 66 -1.11 -5.24 -0.23
CA ASP A 66 0.09 -6.06 -0.06
C ASP A 66 0.69 -5.76 1.31
N GLY A 67 0.82 -6.81 2.13
CA GLY A 67 1.36 -6.73 3.48
C GLY A 67 2.89 -6.61 3.48
N SER A 68 3.56 -7.40 4.32
CA SER A 68 4.99 -7.35 4.69
C SER A 68 6.03 -7.47 3.55
N ASN A 69 5.65 -7.42 2.27
CA ASN A 69 6.55 -7.42 1.12
C ASN A 69 6.27 -6.17 0.26
N PRO A 70 7.28 -5.55 -0.34
CA PRO A 70 7.03 -4.50 -1.32
C PRO A 70 6.19 -5.07 -2.45
N TRP A 71 5.03 -4.48 -2.65
CA TRP A 71 4.15 -4.86 -3.73
C TRP A 71 4.77 -4.71 -5.11
N SER A 72 4.35 -5.58 -6.03
CA SER A 72 4.84 -5.54 -7.40
C SER A 72 4.15 -4.44 -8.19
N LEU A 73 4.85 -3.32 -8.37
CA LEU A 73 4.41 -2.19 -9.21
C LEU A 73 4.06 -2.67 -10.63
N THR A 74 4.90 -3.54 -11.19
CA THR A 74 4.70 -4.15 -12.51
C THR A 74 3.44 -4.99 -12.60
N ALA A 75 3.11 -5.78 -11.57
CA ALA A 75 1.90 -6.59 -11.56
C ALA A 75 0.64 -5.72 -11.61
N VAL A 76 0.64 -4.61 -10.86
CA VAL A 76 -0.47 -3.64 -10.85
C VAL A 76 -0.60 -2.96 -12.21
N ASP A 77 0.49 -2.45 -12.79
CA ASP A 77 0.46 -1.75 -14.09
C ASP A 77 0.03 -2.68 -15.22
N THR A 78 0.50 -3.93 -15.20
CA THR A 78 0.08 -4.97 -16.16
C THR A 78 -1.40 -5.31 -16.00
N PHE A 79 -1.88 -5.39 -14.76
CA PHE A 79 -3.30 -5.62 -14.49
C PHE A 79 -4.15 -4.46 -15.01
N LEU A 80 -3.84 -3.22 -14.62
CA LEU A 80 -4.58 -2.04 -15.05
C LEU A 80 -4.68 -1.99 -16.58
N SER A 81 -3.55 -2.10 -17.28
CA SER A 81 -3.51 -2.10 -18.76
C SER A 81 -4.29 -3.25 -19.40
N THR A 82 -4.23 -4.46 -18.84
CA THR A 82 -4.95 -5.64 -19.36
C THR A 82 -6.47 -5.51 -19.24
N PHE A 83 -6.96 -4.77 -18.24
CA PHE A 83 -8.38 -4.71 -17.89
C PHE A 83 -9.08 -3.40 -18.25
N VAL A 84 -8.36 -2.37 -18.76
CA VAL A 84 -8.98 -1.13 -19.28
C VAL A 84 -10.06 -1.45 -20.33
N SER A 85 -9.76 -2.34 -21.28
CA SER A 85 -10.72 -2.75 -22.32
C SER A 85 -11.94 -3.50 -21.78
N ARG A 86 -11.91 -3.93 -20.52
CA ARG A 86 -13.00 -4.60 -19.81
C ARG A 86 -13.73 -3.68 -18.83
N GLY A 87 -13.59 -2.36 -19.00
CA GLY A 87 -14.30 -1.35 -18.21
C GLY A 87 -13.62 -0.97 -16.90
N LEU A 88 -12.41 -1.46 -16.62
CA LEU A 88 -11.66 -1.02 -15.46
C LEU A 88 -11.27 0.44 -15.60
N ARG A 89 -11.61 1.25 -14.58
CA ARG A 89 -11.27 2.67 -14.57
C ARG A 89 -9.81 2.86 -14.19
N SER A 90 -9.13 3.79 -14.85
CA SER A 90 -7.73 4.12 -14.53
C SER A 90 -7.54 4.77 -13.16
N ASP A 91 -8.61 5.27 -12.53
CA ASP A 91 -8.60 5.97 -11.24
C ASP A 91 -9.09 5.10 -10.07
N CYS A 92 -9.37 3.82 -10.29
CA CYS A 92 -9.87 2.94 -9.23
C CYS A 92 -8.77 2.46 -8.29
N CYS A 93 -7.50 2.55 -8.70
CA CYS A 93 -6.36 2.00 -7.98
C CYS A 93 -6.06 2.85 -6.73
N CYS A 94 -6.08 2.20 -5.56
CA CYS A 94 -5.80 2.84 -4.27
C CYS A 94 -4.69 2.08 -3.54
N PRO A 95 -3.41 2.48 -3.69
CA PRO A 95 -2.34 2.08 -2.79
C PRO A 95 -2.73 2.35 -1.32
N CYS A 96 -2.34 1.47 -0.40
CA CYS A 96 -2.47 1.74 1.04
C CYS A 96 -1.29 1.18 1.82
N SER A 97 -1.07 1.71 3.01
CA SER A 97 -0.16 1.14 4.03
C SER A 97 -0.94 0.79 5.28
N TYR A 98 -0.60 -0.33 5.90
CA TYR A 98 -1.26 -0.86 7.08
C TYR A 98 -0.37 -1.87 7.80
N SER A 99 -0.61 -2.08 9.10
CA SER A 99 -0.04 -3.20 9.86
C SER A 99 -1.07 -3.76 10.84
N SER A 100 -0.77 -4.89 11.48
CA SER A 100 -1.57 -5.42 12.58
C SER A 100 -1.60 -4.47 13.78
N GLU A 101 -0.50 -3.74 13.98
CA GLU A 101 -0.24 -2.84 15.09
C GLU A 101 -0.85 -1.45 14.87
N THR A 102 -1.04 -1.03 13.62
CA THR A 102 -1.49 0.34 13.30
C THR A 102 -2.85 0.37 12.62
N LEU A 103 -3.40 -0.81 12.30
CA LEU A 103 -4.53 -0.96 11.38
C LEU A 103 -4.19 -0.25 10.07
N THR A 104 -5.13 0.55 9.52
CA THR A 104 -4.87 1.32 8.30
C THR A 104 -4.11 2.60 8.61
N LEU A 105 -2.93 2.77 8.02
CA LEU A 105 -2.10 3.96 8.19
C LEU A 105 -2.44 5.05 7.18
N SER A 106 -2.46 4.68 5.90
CA SER A 106 -2.67 5.63 4.79
C SER A 106 -3.34 4.96 3.60
N ILE A 107 -4.09 5.76 2.84
CA ILE A 107 -4.70 5.33 1.58
C ILE A 107 -4.51 6.45 0.56
N ARG A 108 -3.88 6.15 -0.57
CA ARG A 108 -3.79 7.06 -1.72
C ARG A 108 -5.00 6.84 -2.61
N ARG A 109 -5.87 7.84 -2.70
CA ARG A 109 -6.92 7.85 -3.73
C ARG A 109 -6.39 8.53 -4.98
N GLN A 110 -6.48 7.86 -6.12
CA GLN A 110 -6.23 8.52 -7.41
C GLN A 110 -7.37 9.51 -7.67
N TYR A 111 -7.06 10.82 -7.64
CA TYR A 111 -8.02 11.86 -7.98
C TYR A 111 -8.11 12.06 -9.49
N HIS A 112 -9.32 12.25 -9.98
CA HIS A 112 -9.58 12.67 -11.35
C HIS A 112 -9.25 14.16 -11.50
N SER A 113 -7.98 14.48 -11.76
CA SER A 113 -7.59 15.80 -12.28
C SER A 113 -6.89 15.59 -13.61
N SER A 114 -7.57 15.95 -14.70
CA SER A 114 -7.19 15.78 -16.10
C SER A 114 -5.92 16.52 -16.57
N LEU A 115 -4.99 16.88 -15.67
CA LEU A 115 -3.96 17.89 -15.93
C LEU A 115 -2.52 17.51 -15.58
N SER A 116 -2.21 16.29 -15.12
CA SER A 116 -0.80 15.90 -15.03
C SER A 116 -0.56 14.39 -15.08
N THR A 117 0.29 13.99 -16.02
CA THR A 117 0.90 12.65 -16.17
C THR A 117 1.74 12.22 -14.96
N HIS A 118 2.02 13.13 -14.02
CA HIS A 118 2.77 12.87 -12.77
C HIS A 118 1.91 12.44 -11.56
N GLN A 119 0.61 12.19 -11.73
CA GLN A 119 -0.31 11.94 -10.60
C GLN A 119 -0.37 10.50 -10.08
N SER A 120 0.36 9.55 -10.69
CA SER A 120 0.42 8.15 -10.21
C SER A 120 0.90 8.06 -8.76
N GLY A 121 1.66 9.04 -8.26
CA GLY A 121 2.38 8.93 -6.99
C GLY A 121 3.64 8.09 -7.11
N ARG A 122 4.10 7.83 -8.33
CA ARG A 122 5.39 7.21 -8.59
C ARG A 122 6.50 8.22 -8.33
N GLY A 123 7.51 7.80 -7.56
CA GLY A 123 8.75 8.54 -7.36
C GLY A 123 9.92 7.70 -7.83
N ILE A 124 10.97 8.35 -8.34
CA ILE A 124 12.21 7.68 -8.76
C ILE A 124 13.30 8.13 -7.79
N LEU A 125 13.90 7.17 -7.12
CA LEU A 125 14.91 7.42 -6.09
C LEU A 125 16.28 6.90 -6.50
N SER A 126 17.33 7.54 -6.03
CA SER A 126 18.71 7.10 -6.25
C SER A 126 19.05 5.97 -5.28
N MET A 127 19.36 4.77 -5.79
CA MET A 127 19.82 3.65 -4.95
C MET A 127 21.13 3.97 -4.22
N HIS A 128 21.97 4.84 -4.78
CA HIS A 128 23.18 5.30 -4.12
C HIS A 128 22.85 6.13 -2.87
N ALA A 129 21.93 7.08 -2.97
CA ALA A 129 21.47 7.84 -1.81
C ALA A 129 20.79 6.95 -0.75
N LEU A 130 19.96 5.99 -1.19
CA LEU A 130 19.33 5.02 -0.30
C LEU A 130 20.36 4.17 0.46
N SER A 131 21.51 3.87 -0.14
CA SER A 131 22.59 3.13 0.54
C SER A 131 23.21 3.90 1.72
N TYR A 132 23.03 5.21 1.77
CA TYR A 132 23.40 6.07 2.90
C TYR A 132 22.22 6.41 3.82
N GLY A 133 21.07 5.74 3.65
CA GLY A 133 19.89 5.96 4.48
C GLY A 133 19.17 7.28 4.19
N VAL A 134 19.33 7.86 2.99
CA VAL A 134 18.67 9.12 2.61
C VAL A 134 17.89 8.99 1.30
N VAL A 135 16.75 9.65 1.25
CA VAL A 135 15.86 9.71 0.10
C VAL A 135 16.30 10.86 -0.80
N ARG A 136 16.68 10.55 -2.04
CA ARG A 136 16.98 11.57 -3.06
C ARG A 136 16.33 11.19 -4.37
N VAL A 137 15.71 12.18 -5.01
CA VAL A 137 15.09 12.02 -6.34
C VAL A 137 16.20 11.80 -7.38
N ASP A 138 15.99 10.82 -8.24
CA ASP A 138 16.84 10.53 -9.39
C ASP A 138 16.06 10.74 -10.70
N GLN A 139 16.77 10.74 -11.83
CA GLN A 139 16.16 10.86 -13.16
C GLN A 139 15.71 9.49 -13.69
N ASP A 140 14.63 9.50 -14.47
CA ASP A 140 14.20 8.32 -15.24
C ASP A 140 15.36 7.82 -16.13
N ASN A 141 15.57 6.50 -16.16
CA ASN A 141 16.57 5.75 -16.94
C ASN A 141 17.98 5.58 -16.35
N SER A 142 18.22 5.95 -15.09
CA SER A 142 19.45 5.53 -14.41
C SER A 142 19.39 4.04 -14.05
N LEU A 143 20.45 3.27 -14.35
CA LEU A 143 20.58 1.87 -13.91
C LEU A 143 20.60 1.74 -12.38
N THR A 144 20.88 2.84 -11.68
CA THR A 144 20.90 2.90 -10.22
C THR A 144 19.65 3.58 -9.64
N SER A 145 18.55 3.65 -10.40
CA SER A 145 17.29 4.20 -9.93
C SER A 145 16.34 3.13 -9.38
N LEU A 146 15.53 3.52 -8.41
CA LEU A 146 14.48 2.70 -7.81
C LEU A 146 13.14 3.44 -7.91
N THR A 147 12.18 2.85 -8.61
CA THR A 147 10.81 3.36 -8.64
C THR A 147 10.07 2.93 -7.38
N ILE A 148 9.51 3.90 -6.67
CA ILE A 148 8.64 3.69 -5.51
C ILE A 148 7.23 4.22 -5.80
N GLN A 149 6.29 3.79 -4.98
CA GLN A 149 4.90 4.24 -5.04
C GLN A 149 4.49 4.84 -3.71
N ASP A 150 4.05 6.09 -3.75
CA ASP A 150 3.42 6.74 -2.61
C ASP A 150 2.10 6.01 -2.26
N VAL A 151 1.96 5.71 -0.97
CA VAL A 151 0.81 5.06 -0.34
C VAL A 151 -0.22 6.05 0.21
N GLY A 152 0.06 7.35 0.09
CA GLY A 152 -0.86 8.44 0.36
C GLY A 152 -0.67 9.05 1.73
N HIS A 153 -1.57 9.97 2.07
CA HIS A 153 -1.53 10.69 3.33
C HIS A 153 -2.02 9.83 4.49
N VAL A 154 -1.44 10.10 5.66
CA VAL A 154 -1.87 9.52 6.94
C VAL A 154 -3.34 9.84 7.20
N LEU A 155 -4.07 8.89 7.78
CA LEU A 155 -5.49 9.07 8.08
C LEU A 155 -5.75 10.26 9.03
N PRO A 156 -6.88 10.96 8.89
CA PRO A 156 -7.23 12.08 9.77
C PRO A 156 -7.21 11.71 11.25
N GLY A 157 -6.57 12.55 12.07
CA GLY A 157 -6.47 12.35 13.52
C GLY A 157 -5.34 11.43 13.96
N ALA A 158 -4.52 10.92 13.04
CA ALA A 158 -3.27 10.24 13.35
C ALA A 158 -2.07 11.17 13.14
N ILE A 159 -1.02 10.97 13.95
CA ILE A 159 0.26 11.69 13.87
C ILE A 159 1.33 10.66 13.56
N ILE A 160 2.20 10.96 12.60
CA ILE A 160 3.32 10.11 12.19
C ILE A 160 4.64 10.79 12.55
N GLY A 161 5.60 10.00 13.02
CA GLY A 161 6.99 10.38 13.19
C GLY A 161 7.90 9.38 12.47
N ILE A 162 9.09 9.84 12.10
CA ILE A 162 10.15 8.98 11.57
C ILE A 162 11.30 9.02 12.57
N ILE A 163 11.64 7.89 13.16
CA ILE A 163 12.72 7.77 14.14
C ILE A 163 13.88 6.93 13.60
N LYS A 164 15.08 7.08 14.18
CA LYS A 164 16.23 6.22 13.85
C LYS A 164 15.88 4.75 14.12
N ILE A 165 16.29 3.87 13.21
CA ILE A 165 16.03 2.42 13.26
C ILE A 165 16.80 1.77 14.42
N ASP A 166 18.01 2.27 14.68
CA ASP A 166 18.91 1.75 15.71
C ASP A 166 19.14 2.79 16.80
N GLY A 167 19.16 2.33 18.05
CA GLY A 167 19.46 3.16 19.21
C GLY A 167 18.23 3.84 19.82
N PRO A 168 18.39 5.02 20.47
CA PRO A 168 17.25 5.74 21.04
C PRO A 168 16.32 6.25 19.93
N PRO A 169 15.01 6.43 20.20
CA PRO A 169 13.99 6.81 19.21
C PRO A 169 14.07 8.30 18.83
N LEU A 170 15.23 8.72 18.33
CA LEU A 170 15.52 10.07 17.86
C LEU A 170 14.82 10.32 16.52
N LEU A 171 14.19 11.49 16.36
CA LEU A 171 13.64 11.87 15.08
C LEU A 171 14.72 11.94 14.00
N CYS A 172 14.39 11.35 12.85
CA CYS A 172 15.15 11.49 11.62
C CYS A 172 15.10 12.94 11.12
N GLN A 173 16.19 13.36 10.50
CA GLN A 173 16.23 14.61 9.74
C GLN A 173 15.40 14.49 8.47
N THR A 174 15.14 15.63 7.80
CA THR A 174 14.47 15.63 6.50
C THR A 174 15.20 14.70 5.53
N ASP A 175 14.41 13.90 4.80
CA ASP A 175 14.86 12.90 3.82
C ASP A 175 15.61 11.69 4.40
N GLU A 176 15.83 11.58 5.70
CA GLU A 176 16.43 10.38 6.29
C GLU A 176 15.40 9.24 6.40
N ILE A 177 15.86 8.02 6.10
CA ILE A 177 15.07 6.80 6.24
C ILE A 177 15.10 6.36 7.70
N GLY A 178 13.95 6.01 8.23
CA GLY A 178 13.79 5.58 9.61
C GLY A 178 12.62 4.64 9.82
N GLU A 179 12.42 4.25 11.07
CA GLU A 179 11.22 3.54 11.52
C GLU A 179 10.04 4.51 11.62
N VAL A 180 8.87 4.03 11.18
CA VAL A 180 7.62 4.80 11.20
C VAL A 180 6.91 4.54 12.52
N VAL A 181 6.67 5.60 13.28
CA VAL A 181 5.92 5.56 14.54
C VAL A 181 4.63 6.36 14.42
N ILE A 182 3.52 5.87 14.99
CA ILE A 182 2.18 6.40 14.72
C ILE A 182 1.35 6.50 15.99
N SER A 183 0.96 7.73 16.33
CA SER A 183 -0.02 7.95 17.38
C SER A 183 -1.41 8.19 16.77
N SER A 184 -2.35 7.29 17.06
CA SER A 184 -3.73 7.37 16.58
C SER A 184 -4.69 6.77 17.60
N LYS A 185 -5.94 7.28 17.64
CA LYS A 185 -7.02 6.66 18.43
C LYS A 185 -7.40 5.26 17.94
N ALA A 186 -6.99 4.89 16.71
CA ALA A 186 -7.22 3.58 16.14
C ALA A 186 -6.14 2.56 16.51
N THR A 187 -4.99 3.01 17.04
CA THR A 187 -3.88 2.13 17.43
C THR A 187 -4.31 1.29 18.66
N PRO A 188 -4.12 -0.05 18.64
CA PRO A 188 -4.29 -0.91 19.81
C PRO A 188 -3.33 -0.54 20.95
N ASN A 189 -3.58 -1.09 22.15
CA ASN A 189 -2.79 -0.77 23.35
C ASN A 189 -1.71 -1.81 23.70
N GLY A 190 -1.51 -2.82 22.85
CA GLY A 190 -0.59 -3.91 23.15
C GLY A 190 -0.95 -5.25 22.53
N TYR A 191 0.01 -6.17 22.58
CA TYR A 191 -0.16 -7.58 22.30
C TYR A 191 -0.76 -8.32 23.50
N TRP A 192 -1.62 -9.29 23.21
CA TRP A 192 -2.23 -10.13 24.23
C TRP A 192 -1.17 -10.95 24.98
N ALA A 193 -1.19 -10.89 26.31
CA ALA A 193 -0.30 -11.62 27.22
C ALA A 193 1.21 -11.41 27.01
N LEU A 194 1.62 -10.29 26.38
CA LEU A 194 3.02 -9.99 26.06
C LEU A 194 3.42 -8.56 26.49
N PRO A 195 3.39 -8.23 27.80
CA PRO A 195 3.53 -6.85 28.28
C PRO A 195 4.88 -6.19 27.92
N GLY A 196 5.96 -6.96 27.86
CA GLY A 196 7.27 -6.44 27.44
C GLY A 196 7.28 -6.00 25.97
N LEU A 197 6.76 -6.85 25.07
CA LEU A 197 6.63 -6.49 23.66
C LEU A 197 5.62 -5.36 23.45
N SER A 198 4.53 -5.34 24.21
CA SER A 198 3.55 -4.25 24.17
C SER A 198 4.17 -2.90 24.56
N THR A 199 5.04 -2.89 25.56
CA THR A 199 5.72 -1.66 25.98
C THR A 199 6.66 -1.16 24.89
N ASN A 200 7.42 -2.07 24.27
CA ASN A 200 8.35 -1.70 23.21
C ASN A 200 7.65 -1.21 21.94
N ALA A 201 6.51 -1.79 21.57
CA ALA A 201 5.83 -1.50 20.30
C ALA A 201 4.79 -0.37 20.36
N PHE A 202 4.21 -0.08 21.53
CA PHE A 202 3.07 0.85 21.65
C PHE A 202 3.30 2.01 22.62
N LYS A 203 4.49 2.13 23.19
CA LYS A 203 4.85 3.20 24.14
C LYS A 203 6.12 3.93 23.71
N VAL A 204 6.29 4.13 22.41
CA VAL A 204 7.45 4.83 21.89
C VAL A 204 7.26 6.32 22.12
N ILE A 205 8.29 6.98 22.66
CA ILE A 205 8.30 8.43 22.86
C ILE A 205 9.40 9.00 21.97
N PRO A 206 9.05 9.64 20.83
CA PRO A 206 10.04 10.24 19.95
C PRO A 206 10.84 11.34 20.64
N LEU A 207 12.16 11.30 20.45
CA LEU A 207 13.11 12.25 20.99
C LEU A 207 13.54 13.26 19.92
N GLY A 208 13.71 14.51 20.33
CA GLY A 208 14.29 15.58 19.51
C GLY A 208 15.79 15.41 19.34
N SER A 209 16.40 16.32 18.56
CA SER A 209 17.86 16.36 18.37
C SER A 209 18.64 16.63 19.67
N ASP A 210 17.97 17.16 20.69
CA ASP A 210 18.50 17.41 22.03
C ASP A 210 18.27 16.23 23.00
N GLU A 211 17.87 15.06 22.48
CA GLU A 211 17.55 13.85 23.22
C GLU A 211 16.38 14.00 24.23
N ARG A 212 15.57 15.05 24.06
CA ARG A 212 14.39 15.27 24.90
C ARG A 212 13.11 14.84 24.20
N PRO A 213 12.10 14.37 24.96
CA PRO A 213 10.77 14.09 24.40
C PRO A 213 10.18 15.31 23.71
N ILE A 214 9.69 15.12 22.48
CA ILE A 214 9.07 16.20 21.69
C ILE A 214 7.64 16.49 22.17
N GLY A 215 7.06 15.56 22.92
CA GLY A 215 5.77 15.71 23.57
C GLY A 215 5.54 14.60 24.60
N THR A 216 4.34 14.61 25.19
CA THR A 216 3.91 13.59 26.16
C THR A 216 3.12 12.44 25.50
N GLN A 217 2.98 12.47 24.17
CA GLN A 217 2.16 11.53 23.44
C GLN A 217 2.98 10.29 23.09
N GLU A 218 2.44 9.11 23.42
CA GLU A 218 2.99 7.82 23.03
C GLU A 218 2.59 7.52 21.57
N PHE A 219 3.56 6.97 20.83
CA PHE A 219 3.44 6.50 19.46
C PHE A 219 3.61 4.98 19.40
#